data_AF-A0A6A3MJH2-F1
#
_entry.id   AF-A0A6A3MJH2-F1
#
_cell.length_a   1.000
_cell.length_b   1.000
_cell.length_c   1.000
_cell.angle_alpha   90.00
_cell.angle_beta   90.00
_cell.angle_gamma   90.00
#
_symmetry.space_group_name_H-M   'P 1'
#
loop_
_entity.id
_entity.type
_entity.pdbx_description
1 polymer ?
#
loop_
_entity_poly.entity_id
_entity_poly.type
_entity_poly.pdbx_seq_one_letter_code
_entity_poly.pdbx_strand_id
1 'polypeptide(L)'
;MNPGYAGRTELPGNLKMCFRHVSMMVPDYALISEIMLFAEGFGDARFVAQNMQALHSQQRAAFATVPRRNIPKFLADDLPLFHAIVLDLFPDTDIPPNDHGDPQASLEEEITKAGLQNVPT
;
A
#
# COMPACT_ATOMS: atom_id res chain seq x y z
N MET A 1 -24.49 3.52 -7.40
CA MET A 1 -23.89 4.75 -6.82
C MET A 1 -23.27 4.39 -5.48
N ASN A 2 -22.13 4.98 -5.12
CA ASN A 2 -21.41 4.63 -3.89
C ASN A 2 -22.26 5.00 -2.66
N PRO A 3 -22.78 4.03 -1.89
CA PRO A 3 -23.64 4.31 -0.74
C PRO A 3 -22.91 5.13 0.31
N GLY A 4 -23.54 6.18 0.84
CA GLY A 4 -22.98 6.99 1.92
C GLY A 4 -21.82 7.92 1.52
N TYR A 5 -21.55 8.12 0.23
CA TYR A 5 -20.54 9.08 -0.22
C TYR A 5 -21.04 10.52 0.00
N ALA A 6 -20.37 11.24 0.92
CA ALA A 6 -20.78 12.57 1.33
C ALA A 6 -20.85 13.56 0.15
N GLY A 7 -21.83 14.48 0.20
CA GLY A 7 -21.97 15.56 -0.79
C GLY A 7 -22.67 15.18 -2.10
N ARG A 8 -23.34 14.02 -2.16
CA ARG A 8 -24.15 13.62 -3.34
C ARG A 8 -25.62 13.48 -2.98
N THR A 9 -26.48 13.97 -3.87
CA THR A 9 -27.94 13.76 -3.81
C THR A 9 -28.28 12.38 -4.37
N GLU A 10 -29.25 11.71 -3.75
CA GLU A 10 -29.73 10.43 -4.26
C GLU A 10 -30.42 10.56 -5.63
N LEU A 11 -30.29 9.51 -6.45
CA LEU A 11 -31.00 9.44 -7.73
C LEU A 11 -32.53 9.33 -7.51
N PRO A 12 -33.36 10.06 -8.26
CA PRO A 12 -34.82 9.95 -8.20
C PRO A 12 -35.35 8.55 -8.52
N GLY A 13 -36.47 8.18 -7.93
CA GLY A 13 -37.03 6.81 -8.02
C GLY A 13 -37.33 6.36 -9.45
N ASN A 14 -37.93 7.21 -10.27
CA ASN A 14 -38.22 6.92 -11.68
C ASN A 14 -36.96 6.62 -12.51
N LEU A 15 -35.85 7.29 -12.20
CA LEU A 15 -34.55 7.07 -12.84
C LEU A 15 -33.86 5.81 -12.30
N LYS A 16 -33.98 5.51 -11.00
CA LYS A 16 -33.48 4.25 -10.39
C LYS A 16 -34.10 3.03 -11.07
N MET A 17 -35.38 3.09 -11.46
CA MET A 17 -36.10 1.99 -12.16
C MET A 17 -35.55 1.69 -13.57
N CYS A 18 -34.85 2.62 -14.20
CA CYS A 18 -34.24 2.40 -15.52
C CYS A 18 -32.97 1.53 -15.47
N PHE A 19 -32.44 1.24 -14.28
CA PHE A 19 -31.19 0.52 -14.10
C PHE A 19 -31.39 -0.79 -13.37
N ARG A 20 -30.52 -1.77 -13.67
CA ARG A 20 -30.39 -2.99 -12.87
C ARG A 20 -29.36 -2.76 -11.77
N HIS A 21 -29.65 -3.29 -10.58
CA HIS A 21 -28.68 -3.28 -9.49
C HIS A 21 -27.55 -4.27 -9.77
N VAL A 22 -26.31 -3.81 -9.57
CA VAL A 22 -25.10 -4.63 -9.64
C VAL A 22 -24.27 -4.32 -8.39
N SER A 23 -23.88 -5.35 -7.66
CA SER A 23 -23.03 -5.23 -6.46
C SER A 23 -21.56 -5.37 -6.85
N MET A 24 -20.75 -4.35 -6.55
CA MET A 24 -19.29 -4.35 -6.82
C MET A 24 -18.52 -3.92 -5.57
N MET A 25 -18.71 -4.65 -4.46
CA MET A 25 -18.19 -4.26 -3.15
C MET A 25 -16.76 -4.71 -2.87
N VAL A 26 -16.38 -5.91 -3.33
CA VAL A 26 -15.08 -6.52 -3.03
C VAL A 26 -14.58 -7.23 -4.29
N PRO A 27 -13.49 -6.75 -4.91
CA PRO A 27 -12.84 -7.48 -6.00
C PRO A 27 -11.94 -8.59 -5.45
N ASP A 28 -11.64 -9.57 -6.30
CA ASP A 28 -10.62 -10.59 -6.02
C ASP A 28 -9.24 -10.01 -6.32
N TYR A 29 -8.61 -9.41 -5.31
CA TYR A 29 -7.29 -8.82 -5.47
C TYR A 29 -6.18 -9.85 -5.72
N ALA A 30 -6.41 -11.16 -5.50
CA ALA A 30 -5.37 -12.19 -5.50
C ALA A 30 -5.20 -12.67 -6.92
N LEU A 31 -6.32 -12.94 -7.57
CA LEU A 31 -6.38 -13.22 -8.99
C LEU A 31 -5.87 -12.03 -9.80
N ILE A 32 -6.23 -10.80 -9.42
CA ILE A 32 -5.76 -9.60 -10.10
C ILE A 32 -4.23 -9.48 -9.97
N SER A 33 -3.68 -9.60 -8.75
CA SER A 33 -2.23 -9.48 -8.57
C SER A 33 -1.46 -10.63 -9.22
N GLU A 34 -1.99 -11.86 -9.20
CA GLU A 34 -1.39 -13.01 -9.87
C GLU A 34 -1.28 -12.79 -11.38
N ILE A 35 -2.35 -12.32 -12.04
CA ILE A 35 -2.34 -12.03 -13.48
C ILE A 35 -1.34 -10.91 -13.80
N MET A 36 -1.29 -9.86 -12.97
CA MET A 36 -0.35 -8.75 -13.16
C MET A 36 1.11 -9.23 -13.04
N LEU A 37 1.43 -9.99 -12.00
CA LEU A 37 2.77 -10.54 -11.78
C LEU A 37 3.16 -11.54 -12.88
N PHE A 38 2.23 -12.38 -13.32
CA PHE A 38 2.49 -13.29 -14.43
C PHE A 38 2.79 -12.53 -15.74
N ALA A 39 2.07 -11.44 -16.01
CA ALA A 39 2.32 -10.61 -17.19
C ALA A 39 3.69 -9.90 -17.17
N GLU A 40 4.23 -9.63 -15.98
CA GLU A 40 5.59 -9.10 -15.78
C GLU A 40 6.69 -10.17 -15.87
N GLY A 41 6.32 -11.45 -16.01
CA GLY A 41 7.26 -12.56 -16.19
C GLY A 41 7.66 -13.29 -14.90
N PHE A 42 6.96 -13.07 -13.79
CA PHE A 42 7.23 -13.79 -12.54
C PHE A 42 6.76 -15.25 -12.64
N GLY A 43 7.70 -16.19 -12.46
CA GLY A 43 7.41 -17.64 -12.49
C GLY A 43 6.52 -18.12 -11.34
N ASP A 44 6.73 -17.57 -10.13
CA ASP A 44 5.96 -17.89 -8.92
C ASP A 44 4.92 -16.82 -8.57
N ALA A 45 4.28 -16.22 -9.59
CA ALA A 45 3.32 -15.12 -9.45
C ALA A 45 2.22 -15.39 -8.41
N ARG A 46 1.74 -16.63 -8.33
CA ARG A 46 0.70 -17.05 -7.38
C ARG A 46 1.14 -16.95 -5.92
N PHE A 47 2.37 -17.38 -5.62
CA PHE A 47 2.93 -17.33 -4.26
C PHE A 47 3.09 -15.87 -3.82
N VAL A 48 3.69 -15.04 -4.67
CA VAL A 48 3.90 -13.61 -4.41
C VAL A 48 2.58 -12.87 -4.25
N ALA A 49 1.59 -13.16 -5.11
CA ALA A 49 0.25 -12.57 -5.02
C ALA A 49 -0.43 -12.84 -3.68
N GLN A 50 -0.38 -14.08 -3.18
CA GLN A 50 -0.97 -14.48 -1.90
C GLN A 50 -0.29 -13.80 -0.72
N ASN A 51 1.05 -13.75 -0.71
CA ASN A 51 1.80 -13.09 0.35
C ASN A 51 1.57 -11.58 0.36
N MET A 52 1.46 -10.96 -0.81
CA MET A 52 1.16 -9.53 -0.93
C MET A 52 -0.24 -9.20 -0.38
N GLN A 53 -1.23 -10.06 -0.61
CA GLN A 53 -2.54 -9.91 0.01
C GLN A 53 -2.52 -10.11 1.53
N ALA A 54 -1.81 -11.13 2.00
CA ALA A 54 -1.65 -11.42 3.41
C ALA A 54 -1.05 -10.20 4.14
N LEU A 55 0.04 -9.66 3.60
CA LEU A 55 0.68 -8.44 4.08
C LEU A 55 -0.32 -7.26 4.16
N HIS A 56 -1.02 -6.97 3.06
CA HIS A 56 -1.97 -5.87 3.03
C HIS A 56 -3.14 -6.05 4.01
N SER A 57 -3.59 -7.29 4.22
CA SER A 57 -4.63 -7.61 5.20
C SER A 57 -4.18 -7.40 6.64
N GLN A 58 -2.97 -7.81 6.99
CA GLN A 58 -2.39 -7.65 8.32
C GLN A 58 -2.10 -6.18 8.63
N GLN A 59 -1.54 -5.44 7.67
CA GLN A 59 -1.36 -3.99 7.79
C GLN A 59 -2.70 -3.29 8.03
N ARG A 60 -3.72 -3.59 7.22
CA ARG A 60 -5.03 -2.96 7.37
C ARG A 60 -5.65 -3.26 8.74
N ALA A 61 -5.46 -4.46 9.28
CA ALA A 61 -5.92 -4.81 10.62
C ALA A 61 -5.18 -4.01 11.70
N ALA A 62 -3.86 -3.88 11.59
CA ALA A 62 -3.04 -3.08 12.50
C ALA A 62 -3.46 -1.60 12.50
N PHE A 63 -3.70 -1.01 11.33
CA PHE A 63 -4.09 0.41 11.19
C PHE A 63 -5.58 0.69 11.38
N ALA A 64 -6.44 -0.32 11.42
CA ALA A 64 -7.89 -0.13 11.61
C ALA A 64 -8.25 0.41 13.00
N THR A 65 -7.38 0.19 14.00
CA THR A 65 -7.57 0.66 15.38
C THR A 65 -7.18 2.13 15.58
N VAL A 66 -6.42 2.71 14.64
CA VAL A 66 -5.90 4.07 14.76
C VAL A 66 -6.74 5.06 13.91
N PRO A 67 -7.24 6.17 14.48
CA PRO A 67 -8.07 7.11 13.73
C PRO A 67 -7.31 7.71 12.55
N ARG A 68 -7.77 7.39 11.33
CA ARG A 68 -7.18 7.71 10.01
C ARG A 68 -6.79 9.17 9.74
N ARG A 69 -7.11 10.12 10.63
CA ARG A 69 -7.12 11.54 10.29
C ARG A 69 -5.73 12.19 10.22
N ASN A 70 -4.69 11.65 10.88
CA ASN A 70 -3.39 12.35 11.01
C ASN A 70 -2.13 11.44 11.01
N ILE A 71 -2.20 10.19 10.52
CA ILE A 71 -1.04 9.27 10.61
C ILE A 71 -0.33 9.24 9.25
N PRO A 72 0.97 9.60 9.15
CA PRO A 72 1.81 9.18 8.03
C PRO A 72 1.70 7.66 7.90
N LYS A 73 1.61 7.13 6.68
CA LYS A 73 1.21 5.73 6.42
C LYS A 73 2.12 4.66 7.07
N PHE A 74 3.23 5.04 7.68
CA PHE A 74 4.05 4.24 8.61
C PHE A 74 4.72 5.17 9.63
N LEU A 75 4.69 4.84 10.92
CA LEU A 75 5.56 5.45 11.94
C LEU A 75 6.87 4.65 12.03
N ALA A 76 7.95 5.29 12.51
CA ALA A 76 9.21 4.60 12.80
C ALA A 76 9.01 3.43 13.77
N ASP A 77 8.08 3.55 14.70
CA ASP A 77 7.72 2.52 15.68
C ASP A 77 7.03 1.29 15.05
N ASP A 78 6.45 1.43 13.85
CA ASP A 78 5.80 0.34 13.12
C ASP A 78 6.82 -0.48 12.30
N LEU A 79 8.05 0.03 12.10
CA LEU A 79 9.08 -0.64 11.29
C LEU A 79 9.45 -2.04 11.82
N PRO A 80 9.65 -2.27 13.13
CA PRO A 80 9.97 -3.60 13.63
C PRO A 80 8.84 -4.61 13.39
N LEU A 81 7.59 -4.18 13.56
CA LEU A 81 6.41 -5.02 13.33
C LEU A 81 6.25 -5.34 11.84
N PHE A 82 6.41 -4.34 10.97
CA PHE A 82 6.37 -4.53 9.53
C PHE A 82 7.48 -5.49 9.07
N HIS A 83 8.70 -5.30 9.55
CA HIS A 83 9.83 -6.17 9.22
C HIS A 83 9.58 -7.61 9.69
N ALA A 84 9.02 -7.80 10.88
CA ALA A 84 8.64 -9.13 11.38
C ALA A 84 7.59 -9.80 10.49
N ILE A 85 6.57 -9.06 10.04
CA ILE A 85 5.56 -9.59 9.11
C ILE A 85 6.17 -9.94 7.75
N VAL A 86 7.07 -9.10 7.23
CA VAL A 86 7.75 -9.35 5.96
C VAL A 86 8.61 -10.61 6.04
N LEU A 87 9.39 -10.79 7.12
CA LEU A 87 10.23 -11.98 7.31
C LEU A 87 9.40 -13.26 7.52
N ASP A 88 8.21 -13.17 8.10
CA ASP A 88 7.29 -14.31 8.22
C ASP A 88 6.73 -14.73 6.84
N LEU A 89 6.41 -13.75 5.99
CA LEU A 89 5.87 -14.00 4.64
C LEU A 89 6.96 -14.31 3.59
N PHE A 90 8.19 -13.87 3.82
CA PHE A 90 9.33 -13.98 2.90
C PHE A 90 10.63 -14.29 3.67
N PRO A 91 10.79 -15.51 4.21
CA PRO A 91 11.89 -15.85 5.12
C PRO A 91 13.27 -15.90 4.46
N ASP A 92 13.34 -16.25 3.17
CA ASP A 92 14.60 -16.46 2.43
C ASP A 92 14.98 -15.25 1.54
N THR A 93 14.36 -14.09 1.75
CA THR A 93 14.59 -12.90 0.92
C THR A 93 15.62 -11.98 1.54
N ASP A 94 16.74 -11.78 0.84
CA ASP A 94 17.71 -10.73 1.19
C ASP A 94 17.16 -9.36 0.79
N ILE A 95 16.91 -8.50 1.78
CA ILE A 95 16.50 -7.12 1.55
C ILE A 95 17.74 -6.35 1.07
N PRO A 96 17.77 -5.83 -0.17
CA PRO A 96 18.91 -5.07 -0.65
C PRO A 96 19.07 -3.79 0.19
N PRO A 97 20.32 -3.36 0.47
CA PRO A 97 20.55 -2.10 1.16
C PRO A 97 19.93 -0.95 0.35
N ASN A 98 19.37 0.02 1.07
CA ASN A 98 18.77 1.20 0.48
C ASN A 98 19.88 2.12 -0.06
N ASP A 99 20.34 1.84 -1.28
CA ASP A 99 21.35 2.65 -1.96
C ASP A 99 20.64 3.73 -2.80
N HIS A 100 20.62 4.94 -2.26
CA HIS A 100 20.12 6.09 -2.97
C HIS A 100 21.13 6.67 -3.98
N GLY A 101 22.37 6.17 -4.02
CA GLY A 101 23.39 6.53 -5.00
C GLY A 101 23.73 8.03 -5.08
N ASP A 102 24.13 8.48 -6.27
CA ASP A 102 24.54 9.86 -6.60
C ASP A 102 23.59 10.99 -6.12
N PRO A 103 22.25 10.86 -6.19
CA PRO A 103 21.38 11.95 -5.77
C PRO A 103 21.42 12.19 -4.25
N GLN A 104 21.71 11.18 -3.42
CA GLN A 104 21.85 11.42 -1.98
C GLN A 104 23.12 12.22 -1.66
N ALA A 105 24.24 11.89 -2.31
CA ALA A 105 25.48 12.65 -2.15
C ALA A 105 25.32 14.11 -2.57
N SER A 106 24.61 14.35 -3.68
CA SER A 106 24.30 15.70 -4.16
C SER A 106 23.41 16.48 -3.18
N LEU A 107 22.45 15.80 -2.55
CA LEU A 107 21.56 16.41 -1.56
C LEU A 107 22.33 16.82 -0.29
N GLU A 108 23.19 15.94 0.21
CA GLU A 108 24.00 16.19 1.40
C GLU A 108 24.99 17.35 1.19
N GLU A 109 25.57 17.47 -0.01
CA GLU A 109 26.41 18.60 -0.38
C GLU A 109 25.63 19.92 -0.36
N GLU A 110 24.41 19.94 -0.91
CA GLU A 110 23.58 21.14 -0.99
C GLU A 110 23.02 21.54 0.38
N ILE A 111 22.65 20.58 1.23
CA ILE A 111 22.24 20.79 2.63
C ILE A 111 23.39 21.43 3.41
N THR A 112 24.62 20.96 3.19
CA THR A 112 25.82 21.51 3.84
C THR A 112 26.12 22.92 3.35
N LYS A 113 26.02 23.19 2.04
CA LYS A 113 26.16 24.54 1.46
C LYS A 113 25.11 25.52 1.98
N ALA A 114 23.88 25.05 2.16
CA ALA A 114 22.78 25.84 2.70
C ALA A 114 22.88 26.07 4.23
N GLY A 115 23.87 25.47 4.90
CA GLY A 115 24.05 25.57 6.35
C GLY A 115 22.96 24.86 7.15
N LEU A 116 22.27 23.89 6.55
CA LEU A 116 21.21 23.11 7.18
C LEU A 116 21.79 21.90 7.93
N GLN A 117 21.09 21.44 8.98
CA GLN A 117 21.50 20.25 9.73
C GLN A 117 21.23 19.00 8.89
N ASN A 118 22.30 18.24 8.59
CA ASN A 118 22.17 16.90 8.04
C ASN A 118 21.64 15.96 9.14
N VAL A 119 20.47 15.38 8.92
CA VAL A 119 19.88 14.36 9.79
C VAL A 119 20.02 13.02 9.07
N PRO A 120 20.77 12.05 9.62
CA PRO A 120 20.93 10.75 8.99
C PRO A 120 19.57 10.06 8.87
N THR A 121 19.31 9.51 7.68
CA THR A 121 18.07 8.78 7.35
C THR A 121 18.21 7.29 7.68
#